data_AF-A0ABD1J7P6-F1
#
_entry.id   AF-A0ABD1J7P6-F1
#
_cell.length_a   1.000
_cell.length_b   1.000
_cell.length_c   1.000
_cell.angle_alpha   90.00
_cell.angle_beta   90.00
_cell.angle_gamma   90.00
#
_symmetry.space_group_name_H-M   'P 1'
#
loop_
_entity.id
_entity.type
_entity.pdbx_description
1 polymer ?
#
loop_
_entity_poly.entity_id
_entity_poly.type
_entity_poly.pdbx_seq_one_letter_code
_entity_poly.pdbx_strand_id
1 'polypeptide(L)'
;MALMPVKFDLRKRVKLAQGLWLLYWLSVIAGILVFSMGLFFKIELRKRSEMMDNNESHFVPNLLILAGLVACGINAFGGKVCHDSLDPTKFAKWKPMLKNYLSGCFGFNVFLFLVALLCFTMQFQLYFALAEGLRNSIKYYKDTDTPGRCFMKRTLDMTQIEFRCCGNNNYKDWFEVQWISNRYLDFSNEEVKDRVMSNVEGKFLMDSVPFSCCNPGSPRPCIQHHLTNNSAHYDYDHHTEELNIWTHGCREALVSYYGGMMNSIGAFLLLVIGLEVAVMVGLQYLTTSLESLANPEDPESESEGWLLEKSVKETVAEVTAKVKALCKRNQVEGEEQAVATVS
;
A
#
# COMPACT_ATOMS: atom_id res chain seq x y z
N MET A 1 34.49 5.64 22.72
CA MET A 1 33.65 6.15 23.83
C MET A 1 32.23 5.69 23.55
N ALA A 2 31.62 4.91 24.45
CA ALA A 2 30.29 4.34 24.23
C ALA A 2 29.23 5.46 24.18
N LEU A 3 28.24 5.33 23.30
CA LEU A 3 27.21 6.34 23.11
C LEU A 3 26.04 6.10 24.08
N MET A 4 25.69 7.13 24.86
CA MET A 4 24.61 7.12 25.87
C MET A 4 24.70 5.98 26.91
N PRO A 5 25.78 5.89 27.71
CA PRO A 5 25.86 4.90 28.78
C PRO A 5 24.83 5.21 29.90
N VAL A 6 24.09 4.20 30.33
CA VAL A 6 23.13 4.28 31.44
C VAL A 6 23.45 3.18 32.45
N LYS A 7 23.51 3.52 33.73
CA LYS A 7 23.73 2.56 34.82
C LYS A 7 22.44 1.84 35.20
N PHE A 8 22.51 0.53 35.31
CA PHE A 8 21.38 -0.34 35.58
C PHE A 8 21.58 -1.18 36.86
N ASP A 9 20.63 -1.05 37.78
CA ASP A 9 20.47 -1.96 38.93
C ASP A 9 19.56 -3.12 38.54
N LEU A 10 19.59 -4.25 39.27
CA LEU A 10 18.73 -5.41 39.01
C LEU A 10 17.24 -5.03 38.87
N ARG A 11 16.72 -4.20 39.77
CA ARG A 11 15.33 -3.71 39.71
C ARG A 11 15.02 -2.92 38.43
N LYS A 12 15.98 -2.15 37.92
CA LYS A 12 15.83 -1.37 36.68
C LYS A 12 15.86 -2.29 35.45
N ARG A 13 16.73 -3.31 35.45
CA ARG A 13 16.80 -4.34 34.37
C ARG A 13 15.51 -5.14 34.27
N VAL A 14 14.96 -5.59 35.41
CA VAL A 14 13.68 -6.32 35.45
C VAL A 14 12.53 -5.45 34.93
N LYS A 15 12.43 -4.19 35.35
CA LYS A 15 11.41 -3.26 34.83
C LYS A 15 11.56 -3.01 33.33
N LEU A 16 12.79 -2.85 32.85
CA LEU A 16 13.08 -2.68 31.42
C LEU A 16 12.63 -3.91 30.62
N ALA A 17 12.99 -5.12 31.08
CA ALA A 17 12.58 -6.36 30.43
C ALA A 17 11.06 -6.58 30.43
N GLN A 18 10.37 -6.27 31.54
CA GLN A 18 8.91 -6.32 31.61
C GLN A 18 8.26 -5.31 30.65
N GLY A 19 8.77 -4.07 30.61
CA GLY A 19 8.30 -3.04 29.69
C GLY A 19 8.51 -3.41 28.22
N LEU A 20 9.69 -3.96 27.89
CA LEU A 20 10.00 -4.43 26.54
C LEU A 20 9.13 -5.60 26.13
N TRP A 21 8.88 -6.55 27.04
CA TRP A 21 7.96 -7.65 26.77
C TRP A 21 6.56 -7.16 26.40
N LEU A 22 6.03 -6.16 27.11
CA LEU A 22 4.75 -5.52 26.77
C LEU A 22 4.80 -4.81 25.41
N LEU A 23 5.89 -4.07 25.12
CA LEU A 23 6.07 -3.39 23.84
C LEU A 23 6.19 -4.37 22.66
N TYR A 24 6.85 -5.51 22.84
CA TYR A 24 6.90 -6.56 21.82
C TYR A 24 5.52 -7.13 21.52
N TRP A 25 4.69 -7.39 22.54
CA TRP A 25 3.31 -7.83 22.31
C TRP A 25 2.44 -6.76 21.65
N LEU A 26 2.61 -5.49 22.01
CA LEU A 26 1.97 -4.37 21.30
C LEU A 26 2.40 -4.33 19.83
N SER A 27 3.69 -4.60 19.56
CA SER A 27 4.24 -4.65 18.19
C SER A 27 3.69 -5.83 17.39
N VAL A 28 3.46 -6.99 18.03
CA VAL A 28 2.74 -8.11 17.39
C VAL A 28 1.33 -7.70 16.99
N ILE A 29 0.58 -7.03 17.87
CA ILE A 29 -0.77 -6.54 17.55
C ILE A 29 -0.71 -5.55 16.38
N ALA A 30 0.27 -4.65 16.38
CA ALA A 30 0.47 -3.72 15.27
C ALA A 30 0.78 -4.47 13.95
N GLY A 31 1.60 -5.52 13.99
CA GLY A 31 1.87 -6.40 12.84
C GLY A 31 0.61 -7.10 12.30
N ILE A 32 -0.27 -7.59 13.19
CA ILE A 32 -1.57 -8.17 12.79
C ILE A 32 -2.45 -7.12 12.10
N LEU A 33 -2.44 -5.87 12.59
CA LEU A 33 -3.18 -4.77 11.96
C LEU A 33 -2.60 -4.42 10.57
N VAL A 34 -1.29 -4.40 10.39
CA VAL A 34 -0.66 -4.22 9.06
C VAL A 34 -1.09 -5.33 8.11
N PHE A 35 -1.05 -6.59 8.58
CA PHE A 35 -1.48 -7.75 7.80
C PHE A 35 -2.96 -7.65 7.38
N SER A 36 -3.85 -7.28 8.29
CA SER A 36 -5.28 -7.15 8.01
C SER A 36 -5.56 -5.99 7.05
N MET A 37 -4.88 -4.84 7.21
CA MET A 37 -4.96 -3.73 6.26
C MET A 37 -4.46 -4.13 4.87
N GLY A 38 -3.37 -4.90 4.78
CA GLY A 38 -2.87 -5.44 3.51
C GLY A 38 -3.87 -6.35 2.80
N LEU A 39 -4.53 -7.25 3.54
CA LEU A 39 -5.61 -8.09 3.00
C LEU A 39 -6.81 -7.27 2.56
N PHE A 40 -7.26 -6.33 3.41
CA PHE A 40 -8.39 -5.46 3.11
C PHE A 40 -8.13 -4.65 1.82
N PHE A 41 -6.97 -4.03 1.71
CA PHE A 41 -6.59 -3.26 0.53
C PHE A 41 -6.54 -4.14 -0.73
N LYS A 42 -6.00 -5.36 -0.62
CA LYS A 42 -5.98 -6.34 -1.73
C LYS A 42 -7.39 -6.72 -2.18
N ILE A 43 -8.30 -6.96 -1.25
CA ILE A 43 -9.70 -7.30 -1.54
C ILE A 43 -10.39 -6.12 -2.23
N GLU A 44 -10.17 -4.90 -1.74
CA GLU A 44 -10.82 -3.70 -2.28
C GLU A 44 -10.35 -3.35 -3.70
N LEU A 45 -9.09 -3.62 -4.03
CA LEU A 45 -8.60 -3.52 -5.40
C LEU A 45 -9.16 -4.63 -6.29
N ARG A 46 -9.26 -5.87 -5.77
CA ARG A 46 -9.79 -7.01 -6.54
C ARG A 46 -11.25 -6.86 -6.90
N LYS A 47 -12.08 -6.21 -6.08
CA LYS A 47 -13.50 -5.93 -6.40
C LYS A 47 -13.68 -5.21 -7.74
N ARG A 48 -12.68 -4.43 -8.16
CA ARG A 48 -12.70 -3.59 -9.37
C ARG A 48 -11.62 -3.97 -10.38
N SER A 49 -11.05 -5.19 -10.28
CA SER A 49 -9.94 -5.64 -11.13
C SER A 49 -10.29 -5.66 -12.62
N GLU A 50 -11.57 -5.79 -12.97
CA GLU A 50 -12.02 -5.71 -14.37
C GLU A 50 -11.74 -4.35 -15.02
N MET A 51 -11.68 -3.27 -14.24
CA MET A 51 -11.33 -1.94 -14.74
C MET A 51 -9.83 -1.63 -14.56
N MET A 52 -9.14 -2.34 -13.67
CA MET A 52 -7.73 -2.14 -13.32
C MET A 52 -6.93 -3.41 -13.64
N ASP A 53 -6.86 -3.79 -14.91
CA ASP A 53 -6.18 -4.99 -15.38
C ASP A 53 -4.66 -4.81 -15.45
N ASN A 54 -4.04 -4.32 -14.35
CA ASN A 54 -2.60 -4.09 -14.30
C ASN A 54 -1.98 -4.84 -13.10
N ASN A 55 -1.03 -5.73 -13.39
CA ASN A 55 -0.33 -6.55 -12.40
C ASN A 55 0.37 -5.72 -11.32
N GLU A 56 0.77 -4.48 -11.64
CA GLU A 56 1.41 -3.55 -10.73
C GLU A 56 0.51 -3.13 -9.55
N SER A 57 -0.82 -3.16 -9.72
CA SER A 57 -1.78 -2.77 -8.67
C SER A 57 -1.72 -3.68 -7.44
N HIS A 58 -1.29 -4.93 -7.60
CA HIS A 58 -1.21 -5.90 -6.51
C HIS A 58 0.13 -5.89 -5.75
N PHE A 59 1.09 -5.08 -6.19
CA PHE A 59 2.44 -5.06 -5.60
C PHE A 59 2.43 -4.57 -4.15
N VAL A 60 1.89 -3.38 -3.87
CA VAL A 60 1.84 -2.78 -2.52
C VAL A 60 1.04 -3.64 -1.53
N PRO A 61 -0.18 -4.13 -1.83
CA PRO A 61 -0.90 -5.01 -0.92
C PRO A 61 -0.14 -6.29 -0.57
N ASN A 62 0.56 -6.91 -1.53
CA ASN A 62 1.34 -8.12 -1.26
C ASN A 62 2.53 -7.83 -0.33
N LEU A 63 3.20 -6.69 -0.51
CA LEU A 63 4.28 -6.26 0.40
C LEU A 63 3.75 -5.98 1.81
N LEU A 64 2.57 -5.37 1.96
CA LEU A 64 1.95 -5.14 3.27
C LEU A 64 1.63 -6.45 3.99
N ILE A 65 1.09 -7.44 3.28
CA ILE A 65 0.81 -8.77 3.82
C ILE A 65 2.11 -9.44 4.30
N LEU A 66 3.16 -9.39 3.48
CA LEU A 66 4.48 -9.91 3.86
C LEU A 66 5.05 -9.17 5.08
N ALA A 67 5.01 -7.84 5.08
CA ALA A 67 5.49 -7.00 6.16
C ALA A 67 4.78 -7.30 7.49
N GLY A 68 3.46 -7.45 7.47
CA GLY A 68 2.69 -7.82 8.66
C GLY A 68 3.06 -9.19 9.22
N LEU A 69 3.24 -10.20 8.36
CA LEU A 69 3.68 -11.54 8.79
C LEU A 69 5.08 -11.52 9.40
N VAL A 70 6.02 -10.83 8.75
CA VAL A 70 7.40 -10.70 9.24
C VAL A 70 7.44 -9.92 10.55
N ALA A 71 6.67 -8.83 10.69
CA ALA A 71 6.54 -8.07 11.93
C ALA A 71 6.06 -8.98 13.08
N CYS A 72 4.99 -9.77 12.86
CA CYS A 72 4.49 -10.69 13.87
C CYS A 72 5.56 -11.71 14.30
N GLY A 73 6.28 -12.31 13.34
CA GLY A 73 7.32 -13.30 13.61
C GLY A 73 8.50 -12.72 14.39
N ILE A 74 9.03 -11.58 13.94
CA ILE A 74 10.17 -10.90 14.57
C ILE A 74 9.81 -10.46 16.00
N ASN A 75 8.63 -9.88 16.21
CA ASN A 75 8.23 -9.37 17.52
C ASN A 75 7.85 -10.48 18.50
N ALA A 76 7.19 -11.56 18.04
CA ALA A 76 6.90 -12.71 18.90
C ALA A 76 8.21 -13.38 19.37
N PHE A 77 9.20 -13.48 18.48
CA PHE A 77 10.53 -13.95 18.82
C PHE A 77 11.23 -12.99 19.79
N GLY A 78 11.20 -11.68 19.55
CA GLY A 78 11.77 -10.66 20.44
C GLY A 78 11.16 -10.67 21.85
N GLY A 79 9.84 -10.85 21.95
CA GLY A 79 9.14 -11.01 23.23
C GLY A 79 9.61 -12.26 24.00
N LYS A 80 9.80 -13.39 23.30
CA LYS A 80 10.37 -14.61 23.91
C LYS A 80 11.79 -14.37 24.42
N VAL A 81 12.64 -13.75 23.60
CA VAL A 81 14.03 -13.43 23.99
C VAL A 81 14.03 -12.51 25.21
N CYS A 82 13.19 -11.48 25.25
CA CYS A 82 13.10 -10.55 26.37
C CYS A 82 12.65 -11.24 27.68
N HIS A 83 11.72 -12.19 27.57
CA HIS A 83 11.29 -13.00 28.72
C HIS A 83 12.41 -13.93 29.21
N ASP A 84 13.09 -14.63 28.31
CA ASP A 84 14.19 -15.54 28.64
C ASP A 84 15.46 -14.81 29.12
N SER A 85 15.58 -13.51 28.84
CA SER A 85 16.71 -12.66 29.29
C SER A 85 16.71 -12.40 30.79
N LEU A 86 15.59 -12.65 31.48
CA LEU A 86 15.50 -12.57 32.94
C LEU A 86 16.22 -13.75 33.63
N ASP A 87 16.43 -14.86 32.91
CA ASP A 87 17.13 -16.05 33.42
C ASP A 87 18.59 -16.08 32.90
N PRO A 88 19.62 -15.97 33.78
CA PRO A 88 21.03 -15.91 33.37
C PRO A 88 21.48 -17.13 32.54
N THR A 89 20.98 -18.33 32.90
CA THR A 89 21.30 -19.59 32.23
C THR A 89 20.72 -19.69 30.83
N LYS A 90 19.57 -19.06 30.58
CA LYS A 90 18.95 -19.01 29.25
C LYS A 90 19.55 -17.89 28.40
N PHE A 91 19.84 -16.73 29.00
CA PHE A 91 20.46 -15.60 28.31
C PHE A 91 21.81 -15.96 27.68
N ALA A 92 22.65 -16.73 28.39
CA ALA A 92 23.93 -17.20 27.86
C ALA A 92 23.82 -17.97 26.53
N LYS A 93 22.71 -18.71 26.32
CA LYS A 93 22.45 -19.44 25.07
C LYS A 93 21.97 -18.53 23.94
N TRP A 94 21.23 -17.46 24.26
CA TRP A 94 20.68 -16.51 23.29
C TRP A 94 21.69 -15.48 22.81
N LYS A 95 22.67 -15.12 23.65
CA LYS A 95 23.71 -14.12 23.37
C LYS A 95 24.33 -14.19 21.96
N PRO A 96 24.83 -15.34 21.45
CA PRO A 96 25.44 -15.37 20.11
C PRO A 96 24.45 -15.10 18.97
N MET A 97 23.15 -15.40 19.15
CA MET A 97 22.12 -15.21 18.14
C MET A 97 21.60 -13.76 18.11
N LEU A 98 21.75 -13.02 19.21
CA LEU A 98 21.11 -11.71 19.41
C LEU A 98 21.64 -10.62 18.49
N LYS A 99 22.94 -10.65 18.18
CA LYS A 99 23.56 -9.71 17.22
C LYS A 99 23.00 -9.88 15.81
N ASN A 100 22.81 -11.12 15.37
CA ASN A 100 22.20 -11.42 14.07
C ASN A 100 20.72 -11.03 14.05
N TYR A 101 20.00 -11.27 15.15
CA TYR A 101 18.62 -10.83 15.31
C TYR A 101 18.48 -9.31 15.21
N LEU A 102 19.28 -8.55 15.95
CA LEU A 102 19.27 -7.07 15.89
C LEU A 102 19.62 -6.54 14.50
N SER A 103 20.59 -7.16 13.81
CA SER A 103 20.89 -6.84 12.41
C SER A 103 19.70 -7.12 11.48
N GLY A 104 18.97 -8.22 11.73
CA GLY A 104 17.73 -8.54 11.03
C GLY A 104 16.62 -7.53 11.28
N CYS A 105 16.41 -7.11 12.53
CA CYS A 105 15.45 -6.06 12.89
C CYS A 105 15.78 -4.73 12.22
N PHE A 106 17.07 -4.36 12.12
CA PHE A 106 17.48 -3.16 11.39
C PHE A 106 17.13 -3.27 9.90
N GLY A 107 17.45 -4.39 9.26
CA GLY A 107 17.07 -4.65 7.87
C GLY A 107 15.55 -4.62 7.66
N PHE A 108 14.79 -5.15 8.61
CA PHE A 108 13.32 -5.11 8.58
C PHE A 108 12.77 -3.68 8.70
N ASN A 109 13.37 -2.83 9.53
CA ASN A 109 13.00 -1.41 9.62
C ASN A 109 13.24 -0.67 8.30
N VAL A 110 14.36 -0.95 7.61
CA VAL A 110 14.62 -0.41 6.28
C VAL A 110 13.56 -0.91 5.28
N PHE A 111 13.22 -2.20 5.33
CA PHE A 111 12.16 -2.76 4.50
C PHE A 111 10.79 -2.08 4.76
N LEU A 112 10.38 -1.92 6.02
CA LEU A 112 9.15 -1.21 6.38
C LEU A 112 9.16 0.23 5.86
N PHE A 113 10.29 0.93 5.96
CA PHE A 113 10.43 2.28 5.43
C PHE A 113 10.24 2.33 3.91
N LEU A 114 10.82 1.36 3.17
CA LEU A 114 10.60 1.25 1.73
C LEU A 114 9.13 0.97 1.38
N VAL A 115 8.46 0.09 2.13
CA VAL A 115 7.03 -0.18 1.92
C VAL A 115 6.19 1.07 2.22
N ALA A 116 6.50 1.80 3.28
CA ALA A 116 5.81 3.06 3.60
C ALA A 116 6.02 4.11 2.50
N LEU A 117 7.24 4.25 1.99
CA LEU A 117 7.56 5.14 0.86
C LEU A 117 6.73 4.76 -0.38
N LEU A 118 6.66 3.47 -0.71
CA LEU A 118 5.85 2.98 -1.84
C LEU A 118 4.36 3.30 -1.66
N CYS A 119 3.82 3.24 -0.44
CA CYS A 119 2.44 3.65 -0.18
C CYS A 119 2.20 5.13 -0.54
N PHE A 120 3.19 6.01 -0.39
CA PHE A 120 3.06 7.43 -0.77
C PHE A 120 3.35 7.67 -2.25
N THR A 121 4.38 7.03 -2.82
CA THR A 121 4.84 7.34 -4.19
C THR A 121 3.99 6.67 -5.27
N MET A 122 3.41 5.50 -5.01
CA MET A 122 2.65 4.74 -6.02
C MET A 122 1.27 5.35 -6.34
N GLN A 123 0.88 6.44 -5.69
CA GLN A 123 -0.37 7.15 -5.99
C GLN A 123 -0.41 7.72 -7.40
N PHE A 124 0.74 8.17 -7.92
CA PHE A 124 0.85 8.66 -9.29
C PHE A 124 0.58 7.54 -10.29
N GLN A 125 1.17 6.36 -10.07
CA GLN A 125 1.01 5.18 -10.92
C GLN A 125 -0.43 4.69 -10.88
N LEU A 126 -1.06 4.72 -9.70
CA LEU A 126 -2.48 4.44 -9.54
C LEU A 126 -3.35 5.41 -10.37
N TYR A 127 -3.01 6.70 -10.41
CA TYR A 127 -3.72 7.69 -11.24
C TYR A 127 -3.67 7.33 -12.73
N PHE A 128 -2.50 7.00 -13.29
CA PHE A 128 -2.41 6.61 -14.71
C PHE A 128 -3.11 5.28 -14.98
N ALA A 129 -2.95 4.30 -14.10
CA ALA A 129 -3.61 3.00 -14.22
C ALA A 129 -5.14 3.17 -14.24
N LEU A 130 -5.69 4.02 -13.37
CA LEU A 130 -7.12 4.34 -13.36
C LEU A 130 -7.55 5.17 -14.58
N ALA A 131 -6.73 6.11 -15.04
CA ALA A 131 -7.04 6.92 -16.22
C ALA A 131 -7.20 6.05 -17.47
N GLU A 132 -6.27 5.12 -17.69
CA GLU A 132 -6.32 4.20 -18.84
C GLU A 132 -7.38 3.10 -18.64
N GLY A 133 -7.48 2.58 -17.42
CA GLY A 133 -8.48 1.58 -17.04
C GLY A 133 -9.91 2.06 -17.29
N LEU A 134 -10.29 3.22 -16.73
CA LEU A 134 -11.61 3.82 -16.91
C LEU A 134 -11.89 4.19 -18.37
N ARG A 135 -10.88 4.68 -19.11
CA ARG A 135 -11.03 4.96 -20.54
C ARG A 135 -11.41 3.70 -21.32
N ASN A 136 -10.74 2.58 -21.05
CA ASN A 136 -11.06 1.30 -21.67
C ASN A 136 -12.40 0.73 -21.20
N SER A 137 -12.75 0.90 -19.92
CA SER A 137 -14.05 0.49 -19.38
C SER A 137 -15.22 1.22 -20.05
N ILE A 138 -15.11 2.54 -20.26
CA ILE A 138 -16.12 3.33 -20.98
C ILE A 138 -16.21 2.87 -22.44
N LYS A 139 -15.06 2.68 -23.11
CA LYS A 139 -15.00 2.23 -24.51
C LYS A 139 -15.71 0.89 -24.74
N TYR A 140 -15.54 -0.06 -23.80
CA TYR A 140 -16.09 -1.41 -23.90
C TYR A 140 -17.37 -1.61 -23.07
N TYR A 141 -17.96 -0.52 -22.57
CA TYR A 141 -19.18 -0.56 -21.77
C TYR A 141 -20.36 -1.25 -22.48
N LYS A 142 -20.45 -1.09 -23.81
CA LYS A 142 -21.52 -1.69 -24.63
C LYS A 142 -21.35 -3.19 -24.89
N ASP A 143 -20.16 -3.75 -24.64
CA ASP A 143 -19.78 -5.11 -25.06
C ASP A 143 -20.23 -6.17 -24.05
N THR A 144 -21.49 -6.12 -23.62
CA THR A 144 -22.04 -7.04 -22.60
C THR A 144 -22.13 -8.49 -23.06
N ASP A 145 -22.17 -8.72 -24.38
CA ASP A 145 -22.27 -10.04 -25.00
C ASP A 145 -20.90 -10.63 -25.39
N THR A 146 -19.79 -9.92 -25.16
CA THR A 146 -18.44 -10.38 -25.54
C THR A 146 -17.80 -11.19 -24.40
N PRO A 147 -17.36 -12.44 -24.64
CA PRO A 147 -16.65 -13.24 -23.64
C PRO A 147 -15.45 -12.48 -23.07
N GLY A 148 -15.30 -12.46 -21.75
CA GLY A 148 -14.25 -11.73 -21.04
C GLY A 148 -14.55 -10.26 -20.71
N ARG A 149 -15.67 -9.69 -21.21
CA ARG A 149 -16.05 -8.28 -20.96
C ARG A 149 -17.49 -8.09 -20.48
N CYS A 150 -18.24 -9.17 -20.31
CA CYS A 150 -19.67 -9.14 -19.97
C CYS A 150 -19.99 -8.37 -18.67
N PHE A 151 -19.07 -8.33 -17.71
CA PHE A 151 -19.26 -7.66 -16.42
C PHE A 151 -18.84 -6.19 -16.42
N MET A 152 -18.17 -5.70 -17.47
CA MET A 152 -17.63 -4.33 -17.55
C MET A 152 -18.70 -3.27 -17.28
N LYS A 153 -19.87 -3.42 -17.92
CA LYS A 153 -21.03 -2.53 -17.71
C LYS A 153 -21.43 -2.46 -16.24
N ARG A 154 -21.62 -3.62 -15.62
CA ARG A 154 -22.03 -3.73 -14.20
C ARG A 154 -20.99 -3.11 -13.28
N THR A 155 -19.72 -3.39 -13.52
CA THR A 155 -18.61 -2.91 -12.69
C THR A 155 -18.46 -1.39 -12.78
N LEU A 156 -18.58 -0.82 -13.98
CA LEU A 156 -18.54 0.64 -14.16
C LEU A 156 -19.79 1.32 -13.58
N ASP A 157 -20.99 0.74 -13.79
CA ASP A 157 -22.23 1.28 -13.24
C ASP A 157 -22.21 1.33 -11.70
N MET A 158 -21.76 0.26 -11.06
CA MET A 158 -21.62 0.22 -9.59
C MET A 158 -20.60 1.23 -9.10
N THR A 159 -19.51 1.42 -9.83
CA THR A 159 -18.48 2.40 -9.48
C THR A 159 -19.01 3.83 -9.54
N GLN A 160 -19.73 4.17 -10.61
CA GLN A 160 -20.31 5.51 -10.76
C GLN A 160 -21.33 5.82 -9.66
N ILE A 161 -22.16 4.84 -9.29
CA ILE A 161 -23.16 5.00 -8.23
C ILE A 161 -22.48 5.10 -6.85
N GLU A 162 -21.52 4.22 -6.54
CA GLU A 162 -20.88 4.14 -5.22
C GLU A 162 -19.98 5.34 -4.93
N PHE A 163 -19.17 5.77 -5.91
CA PHE A 163 -18.27 6.92 -5.80
C PHE A 163 -18.91 8.23 -6.26
N ARG A 164 -20.20 8.19 -6.60
CA ARG A 164 -20.99 9.34 -7.00
C ARG A 164 -20.33 10.12 -8.14
N CYS A 165 -19.77 9.44 -9.13
CA CYS A 165 -18.95 10.04 -10.18
C CYS A 165 -19.49 9.68 -11.57
N CYS A 166 -19.08 10.39 -12.62
CA CYS A 166 -19.47 10.07 -13.99
C CYS A 166 -18.31 10.24 -14.98
N GLY A 167 -18.11 9.22 -15.82
CA GLY A 167 -17.04 9.22 -16.81
C GLY A 167 -15.66 9.06 -16.18
N ASN A 168 -14.61 9.35 -16.94
CA ASN A 168 -13.22 9.27 -16.52
C ASN A 168 -12.78 10.59 -15.88
N ASN A 169 -12.82 11.67 -16.66
CA ASN A 169 -12.58 13.05 -16.26
C ASN A 169 -13.88 13.74 -15.83
N ASN A 170 -14.96 13.53 -16.60
CA ASN A 170 -16.28 14.08 -16.34
C ASN A 170 -17.34 13.37 -17.21
N TYR A 171 -18.60 13.74 -17.01
CA TYR A 171 -19.75 13.14 -17.69
C TYR A 171 -19.72 13.25 -19.23
N LYS A 172 -19.03 14.25 -19.80
CA LYS A 172 -18.94 14.45 -21.26
C LYS A 172 -18.09 13.40 -21.95
N ASP A 173 -17.28 12.63 -21.22
CA ASP A 173 -16.54 11.49 -21.79
C ASP A 173 -17.49 10.47 -22.45
N TRP A 174 -18.75 10.39 -22.01
CA TRP A 174 -19.78 9.55 -22.62
C TRP A 174 -20.24 10.04 -23.99
N PHE A 175 -20.06 11.32 -24.32
CA PHE A 175 -20.51 11.89 -25.60
C PHE A 175 -19.59 11.49 -26.75
N GLU A 176 -18.33 11.16 -26.41
CA GLU A 176 -17.29 10.78 -27.37
C GLU A 176 -17.27 9.27 -27.67
N VAL A 177 -18.09 8.48 -26.94
CA VAL A 177 -18.10 7.03 -27.06
C VAL A 177 -19.51 6.54 -27.38
N GLN A 178 -19.62 5.69 -28.41
CA GLN A 178 -20.86 4.94 -28.62
C GLN A 178 -20.96 3.83 -27.57
N TRP A 179 -21.65 4.13 -26.47
CA TRP A 179 -21.87 3.22 -25.35
C TRP A 179 -23.20 2.45 -25.43
N ILE A 180 -24.07 2.76 -26.40
CA ILE A 180 -25.23 1.94 -26.75
C ILE A 180 -24.82 0.88 -27.77
N SER A 181 -25.09 -0.39 -27.46
CA SER A 181 -24.81 -1.51 -28.36
C SER A 181 -25.65 -1.43 -29.63
N ASN A 182 -25.07 -1.81 -30.77
CA ASN A 182 -25.76 -1.90 -32.05
C ASN A 182 -27.02 -2.79 -31.99
N ARG A 183 -27.06 -3.75 -31.04
CA ARG A 183 -28.21 -4.61 -30.80
C ARG A 183 -29.48 -3.85 -30.40
N TYR A 184 -29.33 -2.69 -29.75
CA TYR A 184 -30.43 -1.86 -29.29
C TYR A 184 -30.76 -0.72 -30.26
N LEU A 185 -30.01 -0.62 -31.37
CA LEU A 185 -30.22 0.40 -32.39
C LEU A 185 -31.05 -0.19 -33.52
N ASP A 186 -32.22 0.41 -33.76
CA ASP A 186 -33.05 0.06 -34.90
C ASP A 186 -32.52 0.78 -36.15
N PHE A 187 -31.68 0.08 -36.91
CA PHE A 187 -31.16 0.57 -38.18
C PHE A 187 -32.21 0.61 -39.30
N SER A 188 -33.49 0.32 -39.05
CA SER A 188 -34.56 0.63 -40.00
C SER A 188 -35.07 2.06 -39.86
N ASN A 189 -34.94 2.65 -38.65
CA ASN A 189 -35.36 4.02 -38.35
C ASN A 189 -34.43 5.05 -39.00
N GLU A 190 -35.01 6.00 -39.73
CA GLU A 190 -34.28 7.06 -40.43
C GLU A 190 -33.47 7.94 -39.47
N GLU A 191 -34.00 8.29 -38.28
CA GLU A 191 -33.28 9.10 -37.30
C GLU A 191 -32.00 8.41 -36.79
N VAL A 192 -32.06 7.08 -36.62
CA VAL A 192 -30.90 6.29 -36.18
C VAL A 192 -29.87 6.23 -37.30
N LYS A 193 -30.29 5.98 -38.55
CA LYS A 193 -29.40 6.00 -39.72
C LYS A 193 -28.75 7.35 -39.90
N ASP A 194 -29.53 8.42 -39.88
CA ASP A 194 -29.05 9.80 -40.06
C ASP A 194 -28.05 10.17 -38.98
N ARG A 195 -28.30 9.79 -37.72
CA ARG A 195 -27.35 10.01 -36.62
C ARG A 195 -26.07 9.22 -36.80
N VAL A 196 -26.12 7.96 -37.22
CA VAL A 196 -24.91 7.16 -37.49
C VAL A 196 -24.11 7.76 -38.64
N MET A 197 -24.78 8.20 -39.72
CA MET A 197 -24.14 8.76 -40.92
C MET A 197 -23.56 10.15 -40.72
N SER A 198 -24.19 10.98 -39.88
CA SER A 198 -23.75 12.36 -39.61
C SER A 198 -22.62 12.46 -38.58
N ASN A 199 -22.45 11.43 -37.74
CA ASN A 199 -21.42 11.41 -36.71
C ASN A 199 -20.07 10.88 -37.21
N VAL A 200 -19.03 11.26 -36.46
CA VAL A 200 -17.64 10.87 -36.74
C VAL A 200 -17.49 9.34 -36.68
N GLU A 201 -16.76 8.78 -37.66
CA GLU A 201 -16.46 7.34 -37.76
C GLU A 201 -17.69 6.41 -37.88
N GLY A 202 -18.86 6.92 -38.26
CA GLY A 202 -20.06 6.09 -38.38
C GLY A 202 -20.55 5.54 -37.03
N LYS A 203 -20.32 6.29 -35.95
CA LYS A 203 -20.70 5.91 -34.59
C LYS A 203 -22.02 6.56 -34.19
N PHE A 204 -22.84 5.86 -33.41
CA PHE A 204 -24.03 6.45 -32.79
C PHE A 204 -23.63 7.25 -31.54
N LEU A 205 -23.11 8.46 -31.73
CA LEU A 205 -22.78 9.40 -30.66
C LEU A 205 -24.00 10.23 -30.29
N MET A 206 -24.13 10.56 -29.00
CA MET A 206 -25.26 11.31 -28.48
C MET A 206 -24.86 12.05 -27.21
N ASP A 207 -25.44 13.23 -27.05
CA ASP A 207 -25.37 14.05 -25.85
C ASP A 207 -26.16 13.37 -24.72
N SER A 208 -25.54 12.37 -24.10
CA SER A 208 -26.17 11.55 -23.07
C SER A 208 -25.19 10.74 -22.23
N VAL A 209 -25.68 10.31 -21.07
CA VAL A 209 -24.95 9.48 -20.11
C VAL A 209 -25.77 8.25 -19.71
N PRO A 210 -25.14 7.18 -19.22
CA PRO A 210 -25.87 6.06 -18.63
C PRO A 210 -26.54 6.46 -17.31
N PHE A 211 -27.61 5.74 -16.96
CA PHE A 211 -28.36 5.91 -15.71
C PHE A 211 -27.49 5.90 -14.44
N SER A 212 -26.36 5.18 -14.44
CA SER A 212 -25.44 5.13 -13.29
C SER A 212 -24.78 6.48 -12.95
N CYS A 213 -24.82 7.46 -13.87
CA CYS A 213 -24.39 8.83 -13.59
C CYS A 213 -25.42 9.67 -12.83
N CYS A 214 -26.65 9.20 -12.68
CA CYS A 214 -27.73 9.95 -12.04
C CYS A 214 -27.48 10.17 -10.56
N ASN A 215 -27.80 11.38 -10.07
CA ASN A 215 -27.80 11.72 -8.65
C ASN A 215 -29.19 11.42 -8.04
N PRO A 216 -29.32 10.37 -7.20
CA PRO A 216 -30.62 10.00 -6.60
C PRO A 216 -31.11 11.00 -5.54
N GLY A 217 -30.23 11.89 -5.05
CA GLY A 217 -30.60 12.96 -4.12
C GLY A 217 -31.23 14.17 -4.79
N SER A 218 -31.25 14.23 -6.12
CA SER A 218 -31.87 15.33 -6.86
C SER A 218 -33.40 15.29 -6.75
N PRO A 219 -34.06 16.44 -6.52
CA PRO A 219 -35.53 16.52 -6.49
C PRO A 219 -36.16 16.32 -7.89
N ARG A 220 -35.37 16.38 -8.96
CA ARG A 220 -35.82 16.26 -10.35
C ARG A 220 -35.51 14.87 -10.92
N PRO A 221 -36.42 14.23 -11.68
CA PRO A 221 -36.13 12.99 -12.39
C PRO A 221 -34.88 13.09 -13.25
N CYS A 222 -34.01 12.09 -13.19
CA CYS A 222 -32.69 12.13 -13.85
C CYS A 222 -32.80 12.40 -15.35
N ILE A 223 -32.12 13.45 -15.82
CA ILE A 223 -31.99 13.78 -17.23
C ILE A 223 -30.75 13.03 -17.73
N GLN A 224 -30.94 12.12 -18.69
CA GLN A 224 -29.85 11.35 -19.28
C GLN A 224 -29.49 11.79 -20.69
N HIS A 225 -30.36 12.54 -21.36
CA HIS A 225 -30.23 12.89 -22.78
C HIS A 225 -30.39 14.40 -22.98
N HIS A 226 -29.79 14.92 -24.04
CA HIS A 226 -29.83 16.34 -24.41
C HIS A 226 -29.33 17.27 -23.30
N LEU A 227 -28.24 16.88 -22.64
CA LEU A 227 -27.66 17.57 -21.48
C LEU A 227 -27.04 18.93 -21.82
N THR A 228 -26.79 19.21 -23.10
CA THR A 228 -26.23 20.49 -23.57
C THR A 228 -27.27 21.37 -24.26
N ASN A 229 -28.53 20.91 -24.34
CA ASN A 229 -29.60 21.64 -24.99
C ASN A 229 -30.59 22.21 -23.96
N ASN A 230 -30.46 23.51 -23.67
CA ASN A 230 -31.34 24.25 -22.75
C ASN A 230 -32.83 24.24 -23.15
N SER A 231 -33.14 24.03 -24.44
CA SER A 231 -34.53 23.98 -24.92
C SER A 231 -35.16 22.59 -24.85
N ALA A 232 -34.37 21.55 -24.56
CA ALA A 232 -34.85 20.16 -24.60
C ALA A 232 -35.69 19.78 -23.37
N HIS A 233 -35.53 20.49 -22.26
CA HIS A 233 -36.20 20.19 -21.00
C HIS A 233 -36.85 21.46 -20.43
N TYR A 234 -37.99 21.29 -19.76
CA TYR A 234 -38.67 22.40 -19.09
C TYR A 234 -37.79 22.97 -17.97
N ASP A 235 -37.61 24.29 -17.92
CA ASP A 235 -36.84 24.99 -16.88
C ASP A 235 -35.47 24.32 -16.66
N TYR A 236 -34.62 24.36 -17.69
CA TYR A 236 -33.33 23.67 -17.72
C TYR A 236 -32.25 24.59 -18.27
N ASP A 237 -31.22 24.84 -17.46
CA ASP A 237 -30.02 25.54 -17.89
C ASP A 237 -28.76 24.77 -17.48
N HIS A 238 -28.12 24.14 -18.45
CA HIS A 238 -26.93 23.31 -18.21
C HIS A 238 -25.70 24.11 -17.74
N HIS A 239 -25.73 25.44 -17.80
CA HIS A 239 -24.63 26.30 -17.34
C HIS A 239 -24.77 26.75 -15.88
N THR A 240 -25.99 26.88 -15.37
CA THR A 240 -26.27 27.46 -14.04
C THR A 240 -26.86 26.46 -13.06
N GLU A 241 -27.52 25.41 -13.53
CA GLU A 241 -28.06 24.36 -12.68
C GLU A 241 -27.01 23.31 -12.33
N GLU A 242 -27.01 22.86 -11.07
CA GLU A 242 -26.40 21.59 -10.71
C GLU A 242 -27.19 20.48 -11.41
N LEU A 243 -26.66 20.02 -12.55
CA LEU A 243 -27.19 18.90 -13.30
C LEU A 243 -27.54 17.76 -12.34
N ASN A 244 -28.67 17.08 -12.56
CA ASN A 244 -29.10 15.94 -11.73
C ASN A 244 -28.28 14.65 -11.96
N ILE A 245 -27.04 14.82 -12.40
CA ILE A 245 -26.03 13.81 -12.64
C ILE A 245 -24.74 14.21 -11.92
N TRP A 246 -23.89 13.24 -11.65
CA TRP A 246 -22.55 13.50 -11.12
C TRP A 246 -21.69 14.17 -12.18
N THR A 247 -21.09 15.32 -11.86
CA THR A 247 -20.28 16.10 -12.82
C THR A 247 -18.79 15.80 -12.73
N HIS A 248 -18.31 15.32 -11.57
CA HIS A 248 -16.90 14.96 -11.38
C HIS A 248 -16.57 13.57 -11.92
N GLY A 249 -15.35 13.42 -12.41
CA GLY A 249 -14.84 12.18 -12.99
C GLY A 249 -14.55 11.09 -11.97
N CYS A 250 -14.74 9.83 -12.38
CA CYS A 250 -14.46 8.69 -11.52
C CYS A 250 -12.96 8.50 -11.25
N ARG A 251 -12.08 9.00 -12.12
CA ARG A 251 -10.63 8.91 -11.89
C ARG A 251 -10.23 9.61 -10.61
N GLU A 252 -10.67 10.85 -10.43
CA GLU A 252 -10.35 11.63 -9.24
C GLU A 252 -10.97 11.02 -7.99
N ALA A 253 -12.24 10.60 -8.06
CA ALA A 253 -12.94 9.96 -6.94
C ALA A 253 -12.23 8.67 -6.47
N LEU A 254 -11.83 7.81 -7.40
CA LEU A 254 -11.12 6.57 -7.09
C LEU A 254 -9.70 6.81 -6.59
N VAL A 255 -8.96 7.76 -7.18
CA VAL A 255 -7.62 8.12 -6.71
C VAL A 255 -7.66 8.70 -5.30
N SER A 256 -8.65 9.55 -5.00
CA SER A 256 -8.88 10.08 -3.66
C SER A 256 -9.17 8.96 -2.65
N TYR A 257 -10.04 8.01 -2.99
CA TYR A 257 -10.40 6.88 -2.13
C TYR A 257 -9.21 5.93 -1.85
N TYR A 258 -8.62 5.37 -2.90
CA TYR A 258 -7.52 4.42 -2.78
C TYR A 258 -6.22 5.09 -2.31
N GLY A 259 -5.94 6.30 -2.77
CA GLY A 259 -4.82 7.11 -2.29
C GLY A 259 -4.95 7.47 -0.82
N GLY A 260 -6.14 7.82 -0.34
CA GLY A 260 -6.42 8.05 1.08
C GLY A 260 -6.19 6.79 1.92
N MET A 261 -6.56 5.62 1.42
CA MET A 261 -6.25 4.34 2.06
C MET A 261 -4.74 4.08 2.12
N MET A 262 -4.02 4.27 1.02
CA MET A 262 -2.56 4.11 0.98
C MET A 262 -1.85 5.10 1.90
N ASN A 263 -2.29 6.35 1.96
CA ASN A 263 -1.74 7.38 2.86
C ASN A 263 -1.92 7.01 4.34
N SER A 264 -3.12 6.56 4.72
CA SER A 264 -3.39 6.17 6.11
C SER A 264 -2.59 4.92 6.51
N ILE A 265 -2.48 3.92 5.62
CA ILE A 265 -1.62 2.75 5.82
C ILE A 265 -0.14 3.17 5.92
N GLY A 266 0.34 4.03 5.02
CA GLY A 266 1.71 4.54 5.04
C GLY A 266 2.04 5.27 6.34
N ALA A 267 1.14 6.12 6.82
CA ALA A 267 1.28 6.80 8.11
C ALA A 267 1.30 5.81 9.28
N PHE A 268 0.45 4.78 9.25
CA PHE A 268 0.45 3.72 10.25
C PHE A 268 1.77 2.93 10.25
N LEU A 269 2.33 2.62 9.08
CA LEU A 269 3.65 1.98 8.97
C LEU A 269 4.76 2.83 9.58
N LEU A 270 4.74 4.15 9.42
CA LEU A 270 5.72 5.05 10.08
C LEU A 270 5.62 4.97 11.61
N LEU A 271 4.41 4.83 12.16
CA LEU A 271 4.21 4.60 13.60
C LEU A 271 4.75 3.24 14.04
N VAL A 272 4.52 2.19 13.23
CA VAL A 272 5.09 0.85 13.47
C VAL A 272 6.62 0.90 13.47
N ILE A 273 7.25 1.60 12.52
CA ILE A 273 8.71 1.80 12.49
C ILE A 273 9.19 2.48 13.79
N GLY A 274 8.48 3.49 14.28
CA GLY A 274 8.81 4.12 15.56
C GLY A 274 8.80 3.12 16.73
N LEU A 275 7.79 2.24 16.76
CA LEU A 275 7.68 1.19 17.76
C LEU A 275 8.79 0.12 17.62
N GLU A 276 9.10 -0.31 16.40
CA GLU A 276 10.17 -1.25 16.06
C GLU A 276 11.56 -0.73 16.47
N VAL A 277 11.81 0.56 16.21
CA VAL A 277 13.04 1.23 16.67
C VAL A 277 13.09 1.26 18.20
N ALA A 278 11.97 1.54 18.88
CA ALA A 278 11.94 1.58 20.34
C ALA A 278 12.24 0.20 20.96
N VAL A 279 11.66 -0.89 20.43
CA VAL A 279 11.95 -2.25 20.94
C VAL A 279 13.36 -2.71 20.59
N MET A 280 13.90 -2.33 19.44
CA MET A 280 15.29 -2.62 19.05
C MET A 280 16.28 -1.91 19.98
N VAL A 281 16.08 -0.61 20.21
CA VAL A 281 16.90 0.20 21.12
C VAL A 281 16.83 -0.36 22.54
N GLY A 282 15.63 -0.67 23.03
CA GLY A 282 15.46 -1.23 24.37
C GLY A 282 16.11 -2.60 24.52
N LEU A 283 15.99 -3.48 23.53
CA LEU A 283 16.67 -4.78 23.54
C LEU A 283 18.20 -4.62 23.51
N GLN A 284 18.73 -3.65 22.76
CA GLN A 284 20.16 -3.34 22.77
C GLN A 284 20.65 -2.88 24.15
N TYR A 285 19.89 -2.02 24.84
CA TYR A 285 20.19 -1.62 26.21
C TYR A 285 20.12 -2.80 27.18
N LEU A 286 19.09 -3.64 27.08
CA LEU A 286 18.97 -4.84 27.91
C LEU A 286 20.16 -5.78 27.70
N THR A 287 20.53 -6.02 26.45
CA THR A 287 21.65 -6.89 26.07
C THR A 287 22.97 -6.39 26.63
N THR A 288 23.32 -5.13 26.36
CA THR A 288 24.59 -4.54 26.82
C THR A 288 24.65 -4.47 28.34
N SER A 289 23.53 -4.18 29.01
CA SER A 289 23.45 -4.20 30.48
C SER A 289 23.66 -5.58 31.10
N LEU A 290 23.35 -6.66 30.38
CA LEU A 290 23.58 -8.03 30.83
C LEU A 290 24.99 -8.51 30.50
N GLU A 291 25.60 -7.96 29.44
CA GLU A 291 26.98 -8.26 29.05
C GLU A 291 28.02 -7.55 29.92
N SER A 292 27.68 -6.39 30.49
CA SER A 292 28.58 -5.56 31.29
C SER A 292 28.49 -5.80 32.81
N LEU A 293 27.93 -6.94 33.23
CA LEU A 293 27.84 -7.29 34.65
C LEU A 293 29.24 -7.39 35.27
N ALA A 294 29.46 -6.65 36.36
CA ALA A 294 30.73 -6.66 37.07
C ALA A 294 31.07 -8.03 37.67
N ASN A 295 30.05 -8.81 38.05
CA ASN A 295 30.19 -10.21 38.44
C ASN A 295 29.11 -11.08 37.77
N PRO A 296 29.47 -11.98 36.82
CA PRO A 296 28.50 -12.83 36.12
C PRO A 296 27.75 -13.82 37.04
N GLU A 297 28.30 -14.14 38.21
CA GLU A 297 27.70 -15.06 39.18
C GLU A 297 26.74 -14.34 40.14
N ASP A 298 26.80 -13.01 40.23
CA ASP A 298 25.92 -12.19 41.07
C ASP A 298 24.99 -11.30 40.21
N PRO A 299 23.71 -11.68 40.07
CA PRO A 299 22.74 -10.92 39.28
C PRO A 299 22.47 -9.51 39.84
N GLU A 300 22.78 -9.23 41.11
CA GLU A 300 22.59 -7.92 41.76
C GLU A 300 23.70 -6.90 41.43
N SER A 301 24.80 -7.33 40.81
CA SER A 301 25.93 -6.45 40.50
C SER A 301 25.56 -5.27 39.58
N GLU A 302 26.18 -4.10 39.80
CA GLU A 302 25.96 -2.93 38.93
C GLU A 302 26.43 -3.22 37.50
N SER A 303 25.70 -2.71 36.51
CA SER A 303 26.05 -2.84 35.10
C SER A 303 25.76 -1.58 34.28
N GLU A 304 26.38 -1.46 33.11
CA GLU A 304 26.22 -0.33 32.20
C GLU A 304 25.61 -0.80 30.87
N GLY A 305 24.50 -0.21 30.45
CA GLY A 305 23.92 -0.42 29.12
C GLY A 305 24.26 0.73 28.20
N TRP A 306 24.54 0.45 26.93
CA TRP A 306 24.85 1.46 25.92
C TRP A 306 24.23 1.12 24.56
N LEU A 307 23.94 2.15 23.77
CA LEU A 307 23.31 1.97 22.46
C LEU A 307 24.32 1.53 21.39
N LEU A 308 25.51 2.12 21.39
CA LEU A 308 26.59 1.77 20.48
C LEU A 308 27.92 1.71 21.24
N GLU A 309 28.68 0.64 20.99
CA GLU A 309 30.03 0.46 21.54
C GLU A 309 31.02 1.50 20.97
N LYS A 310 30.75 2.00 19.75
CA LYS A 310 31.53 2.99 18.99
C LYS A 310 30.66 4.16 18.49
N SER A 311 31.27 5.25 18.03
CA SER A 311 30.51 6.42 17.52
C SER A 311 29.73 6.07 16.24
N VAL A 312 28.59 6.73 15.98
CA VAL A 312 27.75 6.50 14.78
C VAL A 312 28.57 6.54 13.49
N LYS A 313 29.55 7.47 13.39
CA LYS A 313 30.44 7.59 12.23
C LYS A 313 31.33 6.36 12.04
N GLU A 314 31.83 5.78 13.13
CA GLU A 314 32.70 4.60 13.11
C GLU A 314 31.89 3.34 12.80
N THR A 315 30.69 3.21 13.34
CA THR A 315 29.76 2.11 13.04
C THR A 315 29.35 2.12 11.57
N VAL A 316 29.00 3.28 11.01
CA VAL A 316 28.66 3.42 9.58
C VAL A 316 29.87 3.15 8.68
N ALA A 317 31.07 3.62 9.05
CA ALA A 317 32.29 3.32 8.31
C ALA A 317 32.61 1.81 8.31
N GLU A 318 32.44 1.14 9.46
CA GLU A 318 32.70 -0.30 9.60
C GLU A 318 31.66 -1.14 8.83
N VAL A 319 30.39 -0.74 8.85
CA VAL A 319 29.33 -1.38 8.06
C VAL A 319 29.55 -1.17 6.56
N THR A 320 29.92 0.04 6.14
CA THR A 320 30.23 0.35 4.74
C THR A 320 31.44 -0.46 4.26
N ALA A 321 32.46 -0.62 5.11
CA ALA A 321 33.63 -1.44 4.82
C ALA A 321 33.26 -2.93 4.70
N LYS A 322 32.40 -3.46 5.58
CA LYS A 322 31.91 -4.85 5.52
C LYS A 322 31.04 -5.12 4.28
N VAL A 323 30.15 -4.19 3.93
CA VAL A 323 29.33 -4.27 2.70
C VAL A 323 30.23 -4.24 1.46
N LYS A 324 31.23 -3.35 1.43
CA LYS A 324 32.20 -3.27 0.34
C LYS A 324 33.07 -4.53 0.23
N ALA A 325 33.44 -5.15 1.36
CA ALA A 325 34.18 -6.41 1.38
C ALA A 325 33.33 -7.59 0.89
N LEU A 326 32.05 -7.66 1.26
CA LEU A 326 31.11 -8.68 0.74
C LEU A 326 30.85 -8.51 -0.76
N CYS A 327 30.67 -7.27 -1.25
CA CYS A 327 30.56 -7.00 -2.69
C CYS A 327 31.83 -7.40 -3.45
N LYS A 328 33.02 -7.15 -2.88
CA LYS A 328 34.29 -7.58 -3.47
C LYS A 328 34.48 -9.10 -3.45
N ARG A 329 34.02 -9.79 -2.41
CA ARG A 329 34.11 -11.26 -2.32
C ARG A 329 33.28 -11.93 -3.42
N ASN A 330 32.11 -11.39 -3.73
CA ASN A 330 31.29 -11.85 -4.87
C ASN A 330 31.92 -11.55 -6.24
N GLN A 331 32.85 -10.59 -6.35
CA GLN A 331 33.61 -10.35 -7.59
C GLN A 331 34.73 -11.38 -7.80
N VAL A 332 35.35 -11.89 -6.73
CA VAL A 332 36.45 -12.87 -6.83
C VAL A 332 35.95 -14.29 -7.07
N GLU A 333 34.81 -14.68 -6.49
CA GLU A 333 34.20 -16.00 -6.75
C GLU A 333 33.61 -16.11 -8.18
N GLY A 334 33.36 -14.99 -8.85
CA GLY A 334 32.93 -14.94 -10.26
C GLY A 334 34.06 -15.06 -11.30
N GLU A 335 35.31 -14.85 -10.91
CA GLU A 335 36.47 -14.97 -11.81
C GLU A 335 37.11 -16.38 -11.78
N GLU A 336 37.04 -17.12 -10.66
CA GLU A 336 37.61 -18.47 -10.58
C GLU A 336 36.82 -19.54 -11.35
N GLN A 337 35.52 -19.34 -11.61
CA GLN A 337 34.74 -20.26 -12.44
C GLN A 337 34.94 -20.07 -13.95
N ALA A 338 35.55 -18.97 -14.39
CA ALA A 338 35.78 -18.69 -15.82
C ALA A 338 37.08 -19.29 -16.38
N VAL A 339 37.99 -19.81 -15.54
CA VAL A 339 39.34 -20.26 -15.97
C VAL A 339 39.48 -21.79 -16.05
N ALA A 340 38.52 -22.57 -15.54
CA ALA A 340 38.62 -24.04 -15.47
C ALA A 340 37.91 -24.82 -16.60
N THR A 341 37.76 -24.24 -17.81
CA THR A 341 37.25 -24.98 -19.00
C THR A 341 38.02 -24.67 -20.28
N VAL A 342 39.33 -24.92 -20.30
CA VAL A 342 40.04 -25.30 -21.54
C VAL A 342 41.18 -26.27 -21.20
N SER A 343 40.94 -27.57 -21.38
CA SER A 343 41.92 -28.56 -21.84
C SER A 343 41.18 -29.80 -22.32
#